data_AF-A0A6P7XND9-F1
#
_entry.id   AF-A0A6P7XND9-F1
#
_cell.length_a   1.000
_cell.length_b   1.000
_cell.length_c   1.000
_cell.angle_alpha   90.00
_cell.angle_beta   90.00
_cell.angle_gamma   90.00
#
_symmetry.space_group_name_H-M   'P 1'
#
loop_
_entity.id
_entity.type
_entity.pdbx_description
1 polymer ?
#
loop_
_entity_poly.entity_id
_entity_poly.type
_entity_poly.pdbx_seq_one_letter_code
_entity_poly.pdbx_strand_id
1 'polypeptide(L)'
;TEFYGKDAPYNALTGKDSTRGVAKMSLNPADLTHDTAGLTQEELKALDDIFNNVYKAKYPIVGYTSRRILNEDGSPNRNFRPEDQLHFNIKEEF
;
A
#
# COMPACT_ATOMS: atom_id res chain seq x y z
N THR A 1 1.73 7.14 16.90
CA THR A 1 3.08 6.54 16.85
C THR A 1 3.15 5.13 17.45
N GLU A 2 2.14 4.70 18.21
CA GLU A 2 2.11 3.39 18.90
C GLU A 2 2.40 2.15 18.03
N PHE A 3 1.97 2.15 16.77
CA PHE A 3 2.11 0.98 15.89
C PHE A 3 3.29 1.08 14.90
N TYR A 4 3.50 2.26 14.29
CA TYR A 4 4.46 2.47 13.21
C TYR A 4 5.69 3.29 13.63
N GLY A 5 5.72 3.81 14.87
CA GLY A 5 6.85 4.57 15.39
C GLY A 5 8.14 3.74 15.47
N LYS A 6 9.27 4.41 15.70
CA LYS A 6 10.57 3.72 15.91
C LYS A 6 10.40 2.63 16.98
N ASP A 7 10.92 1.45 16.68
CA ASP A 7 10.89 0.26 17.56
C ASP A 7 9.49 -0.29 17.90
N ALA A 8 8.43 0.22 17.26
CA ALA A 8 7.07 -0.29 17.40
C ALA A 8 6.83 -1.58 16.57
N PRO A 9 5.79 -2.38 16.86
CA PRO A 9 5.58 -3.69 16.22
C PRO A 9 5.48 -3.66 14.69
N TYR A 10 4.92 -2.59 14.12
CA TYR A 10 4.78 -2.41 12.67
C TYR A 10 5.74 -1.37 12.11
N ASN A 11 6.80 -1.02 12.84
CA ASN A 11 7.82 -0.09 12.37
C ASN A 11 8.40 -0.50 11.01
N ALA A 12 8.57 -1.81 10.78
CA ALA A 12 9.10 -2.37 9.54
C ALA A 12 8.32 -1.95 8.28
N LEU A 13 7.02 -1.69 8.40
CA LEU A 13 6.13 -1.30 7.30
C LEU A 13 6.28 0.18 6.90
N THR A 14 6.91 1.00 7.75
CA THR A 14 6.93 2.45 7.61
C THR A 14 7.73 2.89 6.39
N GLY A 15 7.11 3.72 5.53
CA GLY A 15 7.75 4.29 4.34
C GLY A 15 8.05 3.27 3.23
N LYS A 16 7.48 2.06 3.32
CA LYS A 16 7.67 1.00 2.34
C LYS A 16 6.34 0.55 1.74
N ASP A 17 6.40 0.12 0.50
CA ASP A 17 5.30 -0.63 -0.07
C ASP A 17 5.26 -2.01 0.58
N SER A 18 4.21 -2.25 1.36
CA SER A 18 4.04 -3.47 2.16
C SER A 18 2.91 -4.34 1.61
N THR A 19 2.52 -4.17 0.34
CA THR A 19 1.38 -4.87 -0.28
C THR A 19 1.48 -6.38 -0.10
N ARG A 20 2.64 -6.97 -0.43
CA ARG A 20 2.87 -8.42 -0.26
C ARG A 20 2.92 -8.83 1.21
N GLY A 21 3.55 -8.03 2.06
CA GLY A 21 3.63 -8.27 3.50
C GLY A 21 2.24 -8.32 4.15
N VAL A 22 1.34 -7.42 3.75
CA VAL A 22 -0.06 -7.41 4.21
C VAL A 22 -0.81 -8.65 3.70
N ALA A 23 -0.67 -8.99 2.42
CA ALA A 23 -1.31 -10.17 1.84
C ALA A 23 -0.92 -11.46 2.57
N LYS A 24 0.35 -11.56 2.98
CA LYS A 24 0.93 -12.74 3.65
C LYS A 24 0.93 -12.66 5.18
N MET A 25 0.46 -11.56 5.76
CA MET A 25 0.58 -11.27 7.20
C MET A 25 2.03 -11.40 7.71
N SER A 26 2.99 -10.88 6.94
CA SER A 26 4.43 -11.04 7.14
C SER A 26 5.13 -9.70 7.37
N LEU A 27 6.01 -9.67 8.36
CA LEU A 27 6.94 -8.57 8.62
C LEU A 27 8.37 -8.89 8.12
N ASN A 28 8.54 -9.99 7.39
CA ASN A 28 9.83 -10.36 6.83
C ASN A 28 10.26 -9.32 5.79
N PRO A 29 11.50 -8.80 5.84
CA PRO A 29 11.97 -7.77 4.91
C PRO A 29 11.80 -8.13 3.42
N ALA A 30 11.89 -9.42 3.08
CA ALA A 30 11.71 -9.91 1.71
C ALA A 30 10.26 -9.81 1.21
N ASP A 31 9.28 -9.81 2.10
CA ASP A 31 7.86 -9.65 1.75
C ASP A 31 7.44 -8.16 1.77
N LEU A 32 8.29 -7.23 2.20
CA LEU A 32 7.99 -5.79 2.22
C LEU A 32 8.21 -5.16 0.85
N THR A 33 7.37 -5.57 -0.09
CA THR A 33 7.38 -5.15 -1.48
C THR A 33 5.96 -4.98 -2.01
N HIS A 34 5.88 -4.23 -3.11
CA HIS A 34 4.69 -4.04 -3.94
C HIS A 34 4.33 -5.28 -4.78
N ASP A 35 5.25 -6.24 -4.92
CA ASP A 35 5.11 -7.36 -5.85
C ASP A 35 4.08 -8.39 -5.40
N THR A 36 3.00 -8.51 -6.15
CA THR A 36 1.91 -9.48 -5.93
C THR A 36 2.10 -10.78 -6.71
N ALA A 37 3.17 -10.91 -7.50
CA ALA A 37 3.45 -12.13 -8.23
C ALA A 37 3.59 -13.33 -7.28
N GLY A 38 2.98 -14.45 -7.67
CA GLY A 38 3.01 -15.69 -6.92
C GLY A 38 2.23 -15.68 -5.60
N LEU A 39 1.42 -14.65 -5.33
CA LEU A 39 0.42 -14.71 -4.26
C LEU A 39 -0.73 -15.64 -4.66
N THR A 40 -1.28 -16.37 -3.69
CA THR A 40 -2.48 -17.19 -3.92
C THR A 40 -3.73 -16.31 -4.03
N GLN A 41 -4.82 -16.89 -4.52
CA GLN A 41 -6.10 -16.19 -4.62
C GLN A 41 -6.63 -15.77 -3.24
N GLU A 42 -6.38 -16.59 -2.22
CA GLU A 42 -6.74 -16.31 -0.83
C GLU A 42 -5.92 -15.14 -0.26
N GLU A 43 -4.61 -15.10 -0.52
CA GLU A 43 -3.74 -13.99 -0.11
C GLU A 43 -4.14 -12.66 -0.79
N LEU A 44 -4.47 -12.71 -2.07
CA LEU A 44 -4.99 -11.54 -2.81
C LEU A 44 -6.33 -11.07 -2.25
N LYS A 45 -7.22 -12.01 -1.90
CA LYS A 45 -8.49 -11.67 -1.25
C LYS A 45 -8.27 -11.06 0.13
N ALA A 46 -7.38 -11.62 0.93
CA ALA A 46 -7.04 -11.09 2.25
C ALA A 46 -6.46 -9.68 2.15
N LEU A 47 -5.61 -9.43 1.16
CA LEU A 47 -5.08 -8.10 0.88
C LEU A 47 -6.21 -7.09 0.58
N ASP A 48 -7.14 -7.42 -0.31
CA ASP A 48 -8.26 -6.54 -0.65
C ASP A 48 -9.16 -6.28 0.58
N ASP A 49 -9.48 -7.33 1.34
CA ASP A 49 -10.29 -7.22 2.56
C ASP A 49 -9.62 -6.33 3.61
N ILE A 50 -8.30 -6.47 3.83
CA ILE A 50 -7.55 -5.65 4.78
C ILE A 50 -7.48 -4.20 4.30
N PHE A 51 -7.20 -3.98 3.01
CA PHE A 51 -7.15 -2.63 2.45
C PHE A 51 -8.48 -1.91 2.59
N ASN A 52 -9.57 -2.54 2.18
CA ASN A 52 -10.90 -1.94 2.17
C ASN A 52 -11.50 -1.76 3.56
N ASN A 53 -11.35 -2.75 4.45
CA ASN A 53 -12.04 -2.74 5.74
C ASN A 53 -11.19 -2.20 6.90
N VAL A 54 -9.86 -2.22 6.78
CA VAL A 54 -8.96 -1.75 7.84
C VAL A 54 -8.27 -0.45 7.45
N TYR A 55 -7.52 -0.43 6.34
CA TYR A 55 -6.72 0.74 5.99
C TYR A 55 -7.59 1.93 5.57
N LYS A 56 -8.53 1.74 4.63
CA LYS A 56 -9.44 2.82 4.20
C LYS A 56 -10.32 3.35 5.34
N ALA A 57 -10.64 2.51 6.32
CA ALA A 57 -11.44 2.92 7.47
C ALA A 57 -10.64 3.73 8.50
N LYS A 58 -9.34 3.43 8.67
CA LYS A 58 -8.50 4.01 9.73
C LYS A 58 -7.62 5.17 9.27
N TYR A 59 -7.25 5.21 7.99
CA TYR A 59 -6.24 6.14 7.48
C TYR A 59 -6.71 6.84 6.21
N PRO A 60 -6.55 8.17 6.11
CA PRO A 60 -6.79 8.87 4.87
C PRO A 60 -5.74 8.47 3.84
N ILE A 61 -6.16 8.38 2.57
CA ILE A 61 -5.26 8.15 1.45
C ILE A 61 -4.76 9.51 0.98
N VAL A 62 -3.46 9.72 1.09
CA VAL A 62 -2.80 11.02 0.84
C VAL A 62 -2.09 11.11 -0.51
N GLY A 63 -2.11 10.04 -1.31
CA GLY A 63 -1.48 10.01 -2.62
C GLY A 63 -1.14 8.59 -3.08
N TYR A 64 -0.22 8.50 -4.03
CA TYR A 64 0.20 7.26 -4.67
C TYR A 64 1.71 7.06 -4.51
N THR A 65 2.14 5.80 -4.50
CA THR A 65 3.56 5.46 -4.44
C THR A 65 4.27 5.90 -5.72
N SER A 66 5.55 6.26 -5.62
CA SER A 66 6.36 6.72 -6.76
C SER A 66 6.34 5.74 -7.93
N ARG A 67 6.34 4.43 -7.66
CA ARG A 67 6.23 3.38 -8.68
C ARG A 67 4.95 3.47 -9.52
N ARG A 68 3.85 3.96 -8.94
CA ARG A 68 2.56 4.08 -9.64
C ARG A 68 2.55 5.29 -10.58
N ILE A 69 3.20 6.37 -10.17
CA ILE A 69 3.15 7.68 -10.84
C ILE A 69 4.39 8.00 -11.69
N LEU A 70 5.48 7.24 -11.52
CA LEU A 70 6.73 7.38 -12.27
C LEU A 70 7.05 6.09 -13.02
N ASN A 71 7.73 6.23 -14.15
CA ASN A 71 8.39 5.13 -14.84
C ASN A 71 9.71 4.76 -14.11
N GLU A 72 10.37 3.69 -14.54
CA GLU A 72 11.65 3.25 -13.94
C GLU A 72 12.78 4.29 -14.05
N ASP A 73 12.73 5.14 -15.08
CA ASP A 73 13.67 6.25 -15.29
C ASP A 73 13.35 7.50 -14.44
N GLY A 74 12.30 7.44 -13.62
CA GLY A 74 11.84 8.56 -12.79
C GLY A 74 11.00 9.61 -13.52
N SER A 75 10.77 9.45 -14.83
CA SER A 75 9.85 10.32 -15.58
C SER A 75 8.39 10.05 -15.20
N PRO A 76 7.48 11.04 -15.30
CA PRO A 76 6.07 10.82 -15.02
C PRO A 76 5.44 9.73 -15.91
N ASN A 77 4.71 8.81 -15.29
CA ASN A 77 3.93 7.78 -15.98
C ASN A 77 2.67 8.39 -16.60
N ARG A 78 2.69 8.67 -17.92
CA ARG A 78 1.56 9.27 -18.64
C ARG A 78 0.32 8.38 -18.74
N ASN A 79 0.46 7.09 -18.46
CA ASN A 79 -0.66 6.14 -18.45
C ASN A 79 -1.35 6.07 -17.07
N PHE A 80 -0.80 6.76 -16.07
CA PHE A 80 -1.43 6.83 -14.75
C PHE A 80 -2.69 7.69 -14.79
N ARG A 81 -3.83 7.06 -14.53
CA ARG A 81 -5.15 7.68 -14.43
C ARG A 81 -5.69 7.53 -13.01
N PRO A 82 -5.65 8.58 -12.18
CA PRO A 82 -6.25 8.56 -10.85
C PRO A 82 -7.73 8.15 -10.87
N GLU A 83 -8.46 8.58 -11.91
CA GLU A 83 -9.89 8.36 -12.11
C GLU A 83 -10.29 6.90 -12.35
N ASP A 84 -9.37 6.04 -12.82
CA ASP A 84 -9.63 4.62 -13.05
C ASP A 84 -9.72 3.82 -11.73
N GLN A 85 -9.48 4.47 -10.58
CA GLN A 85 -9.49 3.82 -9.28
C GLN A 85 -10.74 4.21 -8.49
N LEU A 86 -11.60 3.21 -8.26
CA LEU A 86 -12.88 3.32 -7.55
C LEU A 86 -12.74 4.07 -6.20
N HIS A 87 -13.33 5.27 -6.18
CA HIS A 87 -13.72 6.02 -4.97
C HIS A 87 -12.60 6.17 -3.92
N PHE A 88 -11.56 6.91 -4.27
CA PHE A 88 -10.79 7.63 -3.25
C PHE A 88 -11.49 8.96 -2.99
N ASN A 89 -12.30 9.03 -1.93
CA ASN A 89 -12.56 10.32 -1.30
C ASN A 89 -11.26 10.71 -0.58
N ILE A 90 -10.34 11.34 -1.33
CA ILE A 90 -9.23 12.06 -0.73
C ILE A 90 -9.90 13.20 0.06
N LYS A 91 -10.00 13.03 1.38
CA LYS A 91 -10.41 14.14 2.24
C LYS A 91 -9.29 15.17 2.15
N GLU A 92 -9.52 16.24 1.39
CA GLU A 92 -8.74 17.46 1.47
C GLU A 92 -9.05 18.11 2.82
N GLU A 93 -8.36 17.68 3.87
CA GLU A 93 -8.29 18.42 5.14
C GLU A 93 -6.82 18.70 5.45
N PHE A 94 -6.30 19.78 4.86
CA PHE A 94 -5.12 20.49 5.32
C PHE A 94 -5.35 21.99 5.20
#